data_AF-A0A3S1GKU1-F1
#
_entry.id   AF-A0A3S1GKU1-F1
#
_cell.length_a   1.000
_cell.length_b   1.000
_cell.length_c   1.000
_cell.angle_alpha   90.00
_cell.angle_beta   90.00
_cell.angle_gamma   90.00
#
_symmetry.space_group_name_H-M   'P 1'
#
loop_
_entity.id
_entity.type
_entity.pdbx_description
1 polymer ?
#
loop_
_entity_poly.entity_id
_entity_poly.type
_entity_poly.pdbx_seq_one_letter_code
_entity_poly.pdbx_strand_id
1 'polypeptide(L)' 'KVGSKMLRARTKSGFISGPGEKVYARIDPSQAHFFDAASGKSLGVRL' A
#
# COMPACT_ATOMS: atom_id res chain seq x y z
N LYS A 1 -2.78 -3.16 -8.92
CA LYS A 1 -2.53 -4.46 -8.23
C LYS A 1 -1.05 -4.58 -7.89
N VAL A 2 -0.70 -5.29 -6.83
CA VAL A 2 0.67 -5.69 -6.49
C VAL A 2 0.66 -7.21 -6.36
N GLY A 3 1.24 -7.90 -7.35
CA GLY A 3 1.02 -9.33 -7.53
C GLY A 3 -0.48 -9.65 -7.69
N SER A 4 -0.99 -10.54 -6.85
CA SER A 4 -2.42 -10.92 -6.79
C SER A 4 -3.26 -10.06 -5.84
N LYS A 5 -2.64 -9.14 -5.08
CA LYS A 5 -3.33 -8.31 -4.09
C LYS A 5 -3.66 -6.93 -4.64
N MET A 6 -4.70 -6.32 -4.08
CA MET A 6 -5.11 -4.95 -4.39
C MET A 6 -4.64 -4.00 -3.28
N LEU A 7 -3.98 -2.91 -3.68
CA LEU A 7 -3.61 -1.79 -2.82
C LEU A 7 -4.37 -0.56 -3.30
N ARG A 8 -5.03 0.14 -2.38
CA ARG A 8 -5.70 1.42 -2.65
C ARG A 8 -4.81 2.54 -2.16
N ALA A 9 -4.61 3.55 -3.01
CA ALA A 9 -3.86 4.75 -2.70
C ALA A 9 -4.63 5.98 -3.21
N ARG A 10 -4.44 7.12 -2.56
CA ARG A 10 -5.00 8.39 -3.02
C ARG A 10 -3.96 9.11 -3.88
N THR A 11 -4.41 9.77 -4.93
CA THR A 11 -3.58 10.59 -5.81
C THR A 11 -4.22 11.96 -5.98
N LYS A 12 -3.46 12.93 -6.47
CA LYS A 12 -4.05 14.19 -6.93
C LYS A 12 -4.97 13.91 -8.12
N SER A 13 -5.99 14.73 -8.29
CA SER A 13 -6.87 14.65 -9.47
C SER A 13 -6.04 14.73 -10.76
N GLY A 14 -6.37 13.89 -11.75
CA GLY A 14 -5.66 13.82 -13.04
C GLY A 14 -4.27 13.18 -13.01
N PHE A 15 -3.80 12.67 -11.87
CA PHE A 15 -2.46 12.07 -11.77
C PHE A 15 -2.33 10.73 -12.50
N ILE A 16 -3.44 10.01 -12.71
CA ILE A 16 -3.47 8.71 -13.40
C ILE A 16 -4.14 8.94 -14.75
N SER A 17 -3.49 8.52 -15.83
CA SER A 17 -3.97 8.72 -17.20
C SER A 17 -5.12 7.78 -17.57
N GLY A 18 -5.18 6.59 -16.95
CA GLY A 18 -6.29 5.68 -17.13
C GLY A 18 -6.15 4.33 -16.44
N PRO A 19 -7.18 3.48 -16.52
CA PRO A 19 -7.14 2.12 -16.00
C PRO A 19 -6.04 1.29 -16.68
N GLY A 20 -5.37 0.43 -15.90
CA GLY A 20 -4.34 -0.47 -16.41
C GLY A 20 -2.94 0.14 -16.52
N GLU A 21 -2.80 1.47 -16.36
CA GLU A 21 -1.51 2.13 -16.32
C GLU A 21 -0.64 1.57 -15.18
N LYS A 22 0.62 1.25 -15.50
CA LYS A 22 1.61 0.88 -14.49
C LYS A 22 2.07 2.14 -13.77
N VAL A 23 1.92 2.15 -12.45
CA VAL A 23 2.33 3.26 -11.61
C VAL A 23 3.22 2.81 -10.48
N TYR A 24 4.00 3.76 -9.96
CA TYR A 24 4.83 3.58 -8.78
C TYR A 24 4.19 4.30 -7.60
N ALA A 25 4.13 3.63 -6.46
CA ALA A 25 3.62 4.20 -5.22
C ALA A 25 4.72 4.15 -4.15
N ARG A 26 4.89 5.25 -3.41
CA ARG A 26 5.75 5.30 -2.24
C ARG A 26 4.91 5.00 -1.00
N ILE A 27 5.38 4.09 -0.16
CA ILE A 27 4.85 3.87 1.18
C ILE A 27 5.71 4.66 2.16
N ASP A 28 5.07 5.39 3.07
CA ASP A 28 5.76 6.03 4.19
C ASP A 28 6.05 4.99 5.28
N PRO A 29 7.32 4.62 5.54
CA PRO A 29 7.64 3.60 6.53
C PRO A 29 7.16 3.95 7.95
N SER A 30 7.11 5.25 8.28
CA SER A 30 6.67 5.72 9.60
C SER A 30 5.18 5.49 9.86
N GLN A 31 4.40 5.27 8.79
CA GLN A 31 2.97 4.95 8.82
C GLN A 31 2.67 3.49 8.47
N ALA A 32 3.70 2.67 8.26
CA ALA A 32 3.53 1.27 7.97
C ALA A 32 3.21 0.49 9.25
N HIS A 33 2.23 -0.42 9.16
CA HIS A 33 1.88 -1.34 10.24
C HIS A 33 2.07 -2.77 9.77
N PHE A 34 2.73 -3.56 10.61
CA PHE A 34 2.93 -4.99 10.38
C PHE A 34 2.06 -5.80 11.32
N PHE A 35 1.54 -6.92 10.81
CA PHE A 35 0.66 -7.82 11.53
C PHE A 35 1.15 -9.26 11.39
N ASP A 36 0.96 -10.05 12.43
CA ASP A 36 1.15 -11.50 12.36
C ASP A 36 0.13 -12.13 11.41
N ALA A 37 0.59 -13.03 10.53
CA ALA A 37 -0.23 -13.59 9.46
C ALA A 37 -1.29 -14.59 9.97
N ALA A 38 -1.02 -15.28 11.09
CA ALA A 38 -1.93 -16.29 11.62
C ALA A 38 -2.98 -15.68 12.56
N SER A 39 -2.56 -14.80 13.46
CA SER A 39 -3.40 -14.22 14.51
C SER A 39 -3.97 -12.84 14.18
N GLY A 40 -3.40 -12.14 13.19
CA GLY A 40 -3.77 -10.77 12.85
C GLY A 40 -3.35 -9.73 13.89
N LYS A 41 -2.58 -10.10 14.90
CA LYS A 41 -2.10 -9.17 15.94
C LYS A 41 -1.08 -8.19 15.37
N SER A 42 -1.17 -6.93 15.78
CA SER A 42 -0.16 -5.94 15.41
C SER A 42 1.19 -6.29 16.04
N LEU A 43 2.26 -6.14 15.27
CA LEU A 43 3.64 -6.41 15.72
C LEU A 43 4.30 -5.20 16.39
N GLY A 44 3.70 -4.00 16.31
CA GLY A 44 4.21 -2.80 16.99
C GLY A 44 5.56 -2.26 16.48
N VAL A 45 6.02 -2.70 15.31
CA VAL A 45 7.31 -2.28 14.71
C VAL A 45 7.24 -0.84 14.19
N ARG A 46 8.30 -0.05 14.38
CA ARG A 46 8.56 1.25 13.74
C ARG A 46 9.85 1.19 12.92
N LEU A 47 9.84 1.84 11.75
CA LEU A 47 10.92 1.90 10.78
C LEU A 47 11.49 3.31 10.65
#